data_AF-A0A7R9YN27-F1
#
_entry.id   AF-A0A7R9YN27-F1
#
_cell.length_a   1.000
_cell.length_b   1.000
_cell.length_c   1.000
_cell.angle_alpha   90.00
_cell.angle_beta   90.00
_cell.angle_gamma   90.00
#
_symmetry.space_group_name_H-M   'P 1'
#
loop_
_entity.id
_entity.type
_entity.pdbx_description
1 polymer ?
#
loop_
_entity_poly.entity_id
_entity_poly.type
_entity_poly.pdbx_seq_one_letter_code
_entity_poly.pdbx_strand_id
1 'polypeptide(L)'
;VYRVLRPAAPPLPPKAPSSMLETVAAMTSPNSIEFLTACAERVGPIFRLPMPLLRPLIVVVEPKVARAVLDNPSHSKPLFMYAASESVAGNVSTIFSARDHSAGSKWQWARKATAKAFHPSHVHAMNVSCAECYTRWMDETLAPAAANGHPLKMCDELLLTTIQFICDAAFGYQLARDEAEAVLHDTQVALEVSFRVFALVPFSETFWWAFAKGRAHRVASRRLLAFSAKMLEAYRSLPDGRKAQMNGTLI
;
A
#
# COMPACT_ATOMS: atom_id res chain seq x y z
N VAL A 1 -28.13 -29.16 -41.64
CA VAL A 1 -27.73 -28.01 -40.79
C VAL A 1 -27.37 -28.56 -39.41
N TYR A 2 -26.09 -28.77 -39.13
CA TYR A 2 -25.64 -29.25 -37.82
C TYR A 2 -25.64 -28.10 -36.82
N ARG A 3 -26.55 -28.14 -35.85
CA ARG A 3 -26.63 -27.18 -34.75
C ARG A 3 -25.54 -27.56 -33.74
N VAL A 4 -24.37 -26.94 -33.84
CA VAL A 4 -23.30 -27.09 -32.84
C VAL A 4 -23.85 -26.52 -31.52
N LEU A 5 -24.24 -27.41 -30.60
CA LEU A 5 -24.64 -27.03 -29.25
C LEU A 5 -23.40 -26.45 -28.57
N ARG A 6 -23.41 -25.13 -28.29
CA ARG A 6 -22.38 -24.53 -27.45
C ARG A 6 -22.41 -25.24 -26.10
N PRO A 7 -21.27 -25.70 -25.55
CA PRO A 7 -21.23 -26.25 -24.21
C PRO A 7 -21.79 -25.22 -23.23
N ALA A 8 -22.60 -25.68 -22.28
CA ALA A 8 -23.16 -24.83 -21.24
C ALA A 8 -22.01 -24.10 -20.53
N ALA A 9 -22.17 -22.80 -20.30
CA ALA A 9 -21.18 -22.03 -19.57
C ALA A 9 -20.97 -22.68 -18.18
N PRO A 10 -19.73 -22.79 -17.70
CA PRO A 10 -19.46 -23.36 -16.38
C PRO A 10 -20.24 -22.57 -15.32
N PRO A 11 -20.76 -23.23 -14.28
CA PRO A 11 -21.51 -22.57 -13.23
C PRO A 11 -20.61 -21.55 -12.52
N LEU A 12 -21.20 -20.39 -12.20
CA LEU A 12 -20.49 -19.38 -11.42
C LEU A 12 -20.18 -19.91 -10.01
N PRO A 13 -19.09 -19.45 -9.36
CA PRO A 13 -18.78 -19.84 -7.99
C PRO A 13 -19.96 -19.57 -7.02
N PRO A 14 -20.06 -20.31 -5.91
CA PRO A 14 -21.11 -20.08 -4.91
C PRO A 14 -21.04 -18.65 -4.35
N LYS A 15 -22.18 -18.12 -3.90
CA LYS A 15 -22.23 -16.83 -3.21
C LYS A 15 -21.93 -17.04 -1.73
N ALA A 16 -21.19 -16.12 -1.12
CA ALA A 16 -20.99 -16.10 0.32
C ALA A 16 -22.34 -15.95 1.05
N PRO A 17 -22.51 -16.57 2.23
CA PRO A 17 -23.75 -16.55 3.00
C PRO A 17 -23.81 -15.29 3.88
N SER A 18 -23.66 -14.12 3.25
CA SER A 18 -23.69 -12.81 3.89
C SER A 18 -24.60 -11.86 3.11
N SER A 19 -25.16 -10.86 3.79
CA SER A 19 -25.82 -9.76 3.09
C SER A 19 -24.79 -8.81 2.47
N MET A 20 -25.25 -7.97 1.54
CA MET A 20 -24.41 -6.96 0.91
C MET A 20 -23.87 -5.95 1.94
N LEU A 21 -24.70 -5.53 2.90
CA LEU A 21 -24.29 -4.59 3.95
C LEU A 21 -23.33 -5.23 4.94
N GLU A 22 -23.55 -6.48 5.34
CA GLU A 22 -22.60 -7.25 6.17
C GLU A 22 -21.24 -7.37 5.49
N THR A 23 -21.24 -7.68 4.19
CA THR A 23 -20.00 -7.81 3.42
C THR A 23 -19.23 -6.51 3.41
N VAL A 24 -19.91 -5.40 3.14
CA VAL A 24 -19.30 -4.06 3.14
C VAL A 24 -18.78 -3.67 4.53
N ALA A 25 -19.57 -3.92 5.58
CA ALA A 25 -19.16 -3.66 6.95
C ALA A 25 -17.93 -4.48 7.34
N ALA A 26 -17.90 -5.78 7.01
CA ALA A 26 -16.79 -6.66 7.28
C ALA A 26 -15.52 -6.26 6.51
N MET A 27 -15.65 -5.97 5.21
CA MET A 27 -14.53 -5.57 4.34
C MET A 27 -13.92 -4.21 4.71
N THR A 28 -14.66 -3.35 5.42
CA THR A 28 -14.17 -2.06 5.93
C THR A 28 -13.74 -2.11 7.40
N SER A 29 -13.84 -3.28 8.03
CA SER A 29 -13.45 -3.52 9.41
C SER A 29 -12.03 -4.10 9.53
N PRO A 30 -11.40 -4.02 10.72
CA PRO A 30 -10.15 -4.72 11.00
C PRO A 30 -10.23 -6.25 10.81
N ASN A 31 -11.43 -6.84 10.90
CA ASN A 31 -11.65 -8.28 10.85
C ASN A 31 -11.96 -8.79 9.43
N SER A 32 -11.61 -8.02 8.39
CA SER A 32 -11.90 -8.38 6.99
C SER A 32 -11.30 -9.73 6.59
N ILE A 33 -10.09 -10.06 7.04
CA ILE A 33 -9.45 -11.35 6.75
C ILE A 33 -10.19 -12.50 7.43
N GLU A 34 -10.56 -12.35 8.70
CA GLU A 34 -11.32 -13.36 9.45
C GLU A 34 -12.68 -13.64 8.79
N PHE A 35 -13.36 -12.58 8.34
CA PHE A 35 -14.59 -12.70 7.58
C PHE A 35 -14.41 -13.49 6.27
N LEU A 36 -13.34 -13.22 5.51
CA LEU A 36 -13.03 -13.93 4.27
C LEU A 36 -12.72 -15.41 4.53
N THR A 37 -11.96 -15.71 5.58
CA THR A 37 -11.66 -17.08 6.01
C THR A 37 -12.92 -17.83 6.40
N ALA A 38 -13.77 -17.25 7.24
CA ALA A 38 -15.04 -17.84 7.64
C ALA A 38 -15.98 -18.08 6.43
N CYS A 39 -15.96 -17.20 5.42
CA CYS A 39 -16.67 -17.44 4.17
C CYS A 39 -16.09 -18.64 3.41
N ALA A 40 -14.76 -18.71 3.28
CA ALA A 40 -14.08 -19.81 2.59
C ALA A 40 -14.37 -21.18 3.22
N GLU A 41 -14.39 -21.25 4.56
CA GLU A 41 -14.73 -22.47 5.30
C GLU A 41 -16.17 -22.93 5.05
N ARG A 42 -17.11 -21.99 4.86
CA ARG A 42 -18.54 -22.30 4.70
C ARG A 42 -18.96 -22.65 3.27
N VAL A 43 -18.40 -21.97 2.26
CA VAL A 43 -18.85 -22.14 0.85
C VAL A 43 -17.76 -22.69 -0.07
N GLY A 44 -16.56 -22.91 0.44
CA GLY A 44 -15.42 -23.43 -0.31
C GLY A 44 -14.41 -22.35 -0.71
N PRO A 45 -13.27 -22.76 -1.31
CA PRO A 45 -12.10 -21.89 -1.52
C PRO A 45 -12.28 -20.85 -2.63
N ILE A 46 -13.36 -20.92 -3.41
CA ILE A 46 -13.67 -19.97 -4.47
C ILE A 46 -15.13 -19.56 -4.33
N PHE A 47 -15.38 -18.29 -4.07
CA PHE A 47 -16.73 -17.80 -3.83
C PHE A 47 -16.90 -16.33 -4.24
N ARG A 48 -18.15 -15.90 -4.31
CA ARG A 48 -18.54 -14.53 -4.66
C ARG A 48 -19.04 -13.77 -3.44
N LEU A 49 -18.47 -12.60 -3.21
CA LEU A 49 -18.99 -11.64 -2.25
C LEU A 49 -20.11 -10.78 -2.87
N PRO A 50 -21.23 -10.58 -2.16
CA PRO A 50 -22.25 -9.63 -2.58
C PRO A 50 -21.77 -8.20 -2.33
N MET A 51 -21.62 -7.40 -3.39
CA MET A 51 -21.20 -5.99 -3.32
C MET A 51 -22.28 -5.07 -3.91
N PRO A 52 -22.47 -3.86 -3.34
CA PRO A 52 -23.36 -2.85 -3.92
C PRO A 52 -22.74 -2.28 -5.19
N LEU A 53 -23.56 -2.12 -6.24
CA LEU A 53 -23.24 -1.39 -7.50
C LEU A 53 -22.02 -1.90 -8.31
N LEU A 54 -21.23 -2.83 -7.78
CA LEU A 54 -20.08 -3.46 -8.43
C LEU A 54 -20.43 -4.86 -8.93
N ARG A 55 -19.67 -5.34 -9.92
CA ARG A 55 -19.66 -6.77 -10.26
C ARG A 55 -19.28 -7.57 -9.00
N PRO A 56 -19.87 -8.75 -8.77
CA PRO A 56 -19.57 -9.55 -7.58
C PRO A 56 -18.06 -9.80 -7.51
N LEU A 57 -17.47 -9.53 -6.35
CA LEU A 57 -16.05 -9.78 -6.12
C LEU A 57 -15.85 -11.28 -5.94
N ILE A 58 -14.95 -11.87 -6.74
CA ILE A 58 -14.61 -13.29 -6.62
C ILE A 58 -13.39 -13.40 -5.71
N VAL A 59 -13.54 -14.14 -4.63
CA VAL A 59 -12.44 -14.49 -3.72
C VAL A 59 -11.90 -15.85 -4.14
N VAL A 60 -10.58 -15.94 -4.26
CA VAL A 60 -9.86 -17.15 -4.63
C VAL A 60 -8.82 -17.44 -3.56
N VAL A 61 -9.06 -18.48 -2.76
CA VAL A 61 -8.13 -18.96 -1.72
C VAL A 61 -7.23 -20.07 -2.28
N GLU A 62 -7.66 -20.79 -3.31
CA GLU A 62 -6.91 -21.89 -3.89
C GLU A 62 -5.65 -21.38 -4.66
N PRO A 63 -4.42 -21.79 -4.26
CA PRO A 63 -3.19 -21.25 -4.84
C PRO A 63 -3.05 -21.50 -6.36
N LYS A 64 -3.50 -22.65 -6.85
CA LYS A 64 -3.43 -22.99 -8.28
C LYS A 64 -4.28 -22.06 -9.13
N VAL A 65 -5.50 -21.77 -8.67
CA VAL A 65 -6.43 -20.86 -9.36
C VAL A 65 -5.96 -19.42 -9.21
N ALA A 66 -5.47 -19.01 -8.04
CA ALA A 66 -4.89 -17.70 -7.84
C ALA A 66 -3.73 -17.44 -8.80
N ARG A 67 -2.83 -18.42 -8.97
CA ARG A 67 -1.75 -18.37 -9.96
C ARG A 67 -2.30 -18.25 -11.39
N ALA A 68 -3.27 -19.06 -11.78
CA ALA A 68 -3.88 -18.98 -13.11
C ALA A 68 -4.54 -17.61 -13.39
N VAL A 69 -5.11 -16.97 -12.36
CA VAL A 69 -5.65 -15.61 -12.46
C VAL A 69 -4.52 -14.58 -12.62
N LEU A 70 -3.42 -14.70 -11.88
CA LEU A 70 -2.30 -13.76 -11.93
C LEU A 70 -1.45 -13.90 -13.21
N ASP A 71 -1.33 -15.11 -13.74
CA ASP A 71 -0.54 -15.41 -14.95
C ASP A 71 -1.31 -15.07 -16.25
N ASN A 72 -2.61 -14.77 -16.17
CA ASN A 72 -3.42 -14.48 -17.35
C ASN A 72 -3.15 -13.04 -17.87
N PRO A 73 -2.60 -12.86 -19.09
CA PRO A 73 -2.24 -11.55 -19.62
C PRO A 73 -3.44 -10.65 -19.96
N SER A 74 -4.65 -11.22 -20.04
CA SER A 74 -5.89 -10.45 -20.22
C SER A 74 -6.41 -9.84 -18.92
N HIS A 75 -5.90 -10.29 -17.77
CA HIS A 75 -6.22 -9.72 -16.49
C HIS A 75 -5.34 -8.49 -16.20
N SER A 76 -5.93 -7.52 -15.52
CA SER A 76 -5.23 -6.31 -15.11
C SER A 76 -5.58 -5.96 -13.68
N LYS A 77 -4.73 -5.15 -13.07
CA LYS A 77 -4.90 -4.66 -11.72
C LYS A 77 -6.22 -3.89 -11.58
N PRO A 78 -7.05 -4.15 -10.54
CA PRO A 78 -8.35 -3.51 -10.42
C PRO A 78 -8.22 -2.02 -10.08
N LEU A 79 -8.48 -1.15 -11.05
CA LEU A 79 -8.28 0.30 -10.91
C LEU A 79 -9.00 0.89 -9.69
N PHE A 80 -10.25 0.51 -9.44
CA PHE A 80 -11.05 1.13 -8.39
C PHE A 80 -10.46 0.95 -6.97
N MET A 81 -9.75 -0.16 -6.71
CA MET A 81 -9.13 -0.40 -5.41
C MET A 81 -7.84 0.41 -5.24
N TYR A 82 -7.09 0.59 -6.31
CA TYR A 82 -5.78 1.23 -6.27
C TYR A 82 -5.83 2.74 -6.56
N ALA A 83 -6.83 3.22 -7.30
CA ALA A 83 -7.05 4.64 -7.56
C ALA A 83 -7.27 5.42 -6.26
N ALA A 84 -7.93 4.80 -5.26
CA ALA A 84 -8.10 5.40 -3.95
C ALA A 84 -6.76 5.77 -3.26
N SER A 85 -5.68 5.05 -3.56
CA SER A 85 -4.35 5.37 -3.02
C SER A 85 -3.66 6.54 -3.75
N GLU A 86 -4.13 6.93 -4.94
CA GLU A 86 -3.54 8.04 -5.70
C GLU A 86 -3.74 9.38 -5.01
N SER A 87 -4.79 9.53 -4.21
CA SER A 87 -5.04 10.75 -3.45
C SER A 87 -3.97 11.04 -2.38
N VAL A 88 -3.28 10.00 -1.90
CA VAL A 88 -2.10 10.15 -1.03
C VAL A 88 -0.93 10.74 -1.82
N ALA A 89 -0.81 10.40 -3.10
CA ALA A 89 0.20 10.89 -4.03
C ALA A 89 -0.24 12.11 -4.84
N GLY A 90 -1.22 12.90 -4.35
CA GLY A 90 -1.69 14.10 -5.04
C GLY A 90 -2.49 13.82 -6.32
N ASN A 91 -3.20 12.70 -6.36
CA ASN A 91 -3.92 12.19 -7.53
C ASN A 91 -3.00 11.90 -8.73
N VAL A 92 -1.74 11.55 -8.46
CA VAL A 92 -0.78 11.14 -9.48
C VAL A 92 -0.59 9.63 -9.41
N SER A 93 -0.77 8.97 -10.55
CA SER A 93 -0.55 7.53 -10.64
C SER A 93 0.91 7.15 -10.36
N THR A 94 1.11 6.23 -9.41
CA THR A 94 2.40 5.74 -8.91
C THR A 94 2.71 4.34 -9.45
N ILE A 95 3.90 3.81 -9.17
CA ILE A 95 4.21 2.40 -9.46
C ILE A 95 3.24 1.42 -8.75
N PHE A 96 2.68 1.84 -7.61
CA PHE A 96 1.72 1.06 -6.85
C PHE A 96 0.30 1.18 -7.43
N SER A 97 -0.12 2.33 -7.94
CA SER A 97 -1.50 2.51 -8.40
C SER A 97 -1.70 2.38 -9.92
N ALA A 98 -0.62 2.38 -10.70
CA ALA A 98 -0.70 2.38 -12.15
C ALA A 98 -1.43 1.17 -12.73
N ARG A 99 -2.25 1.46 -13.73
CA ARG A 99 -3.19 0.54 -14.39
C ARG A 99 -2.54 -0.35 -15.44
N ASP A 100 -1.66 0.24 -16.23
CA ASP A 100 -1.11 -0.38 -17.42
C ASP A 100 0.27 -0.96 -17.12
N HIS A 101 0.43 -2.24 -17.40
CA HIS A 101 1.68 -2.98 -17.28
C HIS A 101 2.29 -3.30 -18.66
N SER A 102 1.70 -2.77 -19.74
CA SER A 102 2.18 -2.94 -21.11
C SER A 102 3.53 -2.27 -21.33
N ALA A 103 4.21 -2.70 -22.39
CA ALA A 103 5.48 -2.11 -22.80
C ALA A 103 5.30 -0.62 -23.18
N GLY A 104 6.14 0.25 -22.62
CA GLY A 104 6.08 1.71 -22.79
C GLY A 104 5.21 2.45 -21.77
N SER A 105 4.46 1.73 -20.91
CA SER A 105 3.63 2.33 -19.88
C SER A 105 4.44 3.08 -18.82
N LYS A 106 3.82 4.11 -18.19
CA LYS A 106 4.42 4.85 -17.05
C LYS A 106 4.88 3.92 -15.92
N TRP A 107 4.11 2.86 -15.67
CA TRP A 107 4.48 1.82 -14.70
C TRP A 107 5.79 1.14 -15.08
N GLN A 108 5.95 0.71 -16.34
CA GLN A 108 7.16 0.02 -16.78
C GLN A 108 8.37 0.95 -16.68
N TRP A 109 8.23 2.22 -17.05
CA TRP A 109 9.28 3.23 -16.89
C TRP A 109 9.67 3.41 -15.42
N ALA A 110 8.70 3.62 -14.53
CA ALA A 110 8.95 3.77 -13.10
C ALA A 110 9.59 2.52 -12.50
N ARG A 111 9.10 1.33 -12.86
CA ARG A 111 9.69 0.05 -12.45
C ARG A 111 11.11 -0.10 -12.94
N LYS A 112 11.39 0.18 -14.22
CA LYS A 112 12.74 0.06 -14.78
C LYS A 112 13.71 1.04 -14.12
N ALA A 113 13.26 2.27 -13.83
CA ALA A 113 14.07 3.28 -13.15
C ALA A 113 14.38 2.90 -11.71
N THR A 114 13.42 2.32 -10.98
CA THR A 114 13.55 1.95 -9.56
C THR A 114 14.17 0.58 -9.33
N ALA A 115 14.06 -0.36 -10.28
CA ALA A 115 14.52 -1.74 -10.10
C ALA A 115 16.02 -1.83 -9.76
N LYS A 116 16.84 -0.92 -10.29
CA LYS A 116 18.27 -0.87 -9.98
C LYS A 116 18.52 -0.62 -8.49
N ALA A 117 17.72 0.21 -7.83
CA ALA A 117 17.87 0.49 -6.40
C ALA A 117 17.66 -0.76 -5.52
N PHE A 118 17.01 -1.80 -6.05
CA PHE A 118 16.79 -3.07 -5.37
C PHE A 118 17.74 -4.19 -5.83
N HIS A 119 18.83 -3.85 -6.55
CA HIS A 119 19.87 -4.82 -6.87
C HIS A 119 20.54 -5.33 -5.58
N PRO A 120 20.94 -6.62 -5.47
CA PRO A 120 21.49 -7.19 -4.24
C PRO A 120 22.64 -6.39 -3.60
N SER A 121 23.50 -5.74 -4.41
CA SER A 121 24.56 -4.87 -3.91
C SER A 121 24.04 -3.66 -3.14
N HIS A 122 23.00 -2.98 -3.62
CA HIS A 122 22.38 -1.86 -2.90
C HIS A 122 21.57 -2.35 -1.70
N VAL A 123 20.90 -3.49 -1.82
CA VAL A 123 20.17 -4.10 -0.69
C VAL A 123 21.14 -4.41 0.46
N HIS A 124 22.35 -4.89 0.15
CA HIS A 124 23.37 -5.11 1.18
C HIS A 124 23.77 -3.81 1.89
N ALA A 125 24.02 -2.73 1.15
CA ALA A 125 24.30 -1.42 1.74
C ALA A 125 23.12 -0.89 2.58
N MET A 126 21.88 -1.06 2.09
CA MET A 126 20.67 -0.71 2.84
C MET A 126 20.55 -1.53 4.13
N ASN A 127 20.94 -2.81 4.14
CA ASN A 127 20.91 -3.63 5.34
C ASN A 127 21.87 -3.11 6.43
N VAL A 128 23.02 -2.54 6.04
CA VAL A 128 23.94 -1.90 7.00
C VAL A 128 23.26 -0.70 7.66
N SER A 129 22.69 0.21 6.87
CA SER A 129 21.94 1.37 7.40
C SER A 129 20.73 0.95 8.23
N CYS A 130 20.05 -0.14 7.85
CA CYS A 130 18.96 -0.73 8.61
C CYS A 130 19.44 -1.19 9.99
N ALA A 131 20.53 -1.96 10.04
CA ALA A 131 21.10 -2.46 11.28
C ALA A 131 21.54 -1.31 12.21
N GLU A 132 22.15 -0.25 11.66
CA GLU A 132 22.52 0.95 12.41
C GLU A 132 21.30 1.67 12.99
N CYS A 133 20.23 1.82 12.19
CA CYS A 133 18.98 2.44 12.62
C CYS A 133 18.30 1.66 13.76
N TYR A 134 18.24 0.33 13.64
CA TYR A 134 17.69 -0.54 14.70
C TYR A 134 18.57 -0.57 15.94
N THR A 135 19.90 -0.58 15.79
CA THR A 135 20.83 -0.52 16.93
C THR A 135 20.62 0.77 17.71
N ARG A 136 20.55 1.91 17.02
CA ARG A 136 20.24 3.20 17.64
C ARG A 136 18.89 3.18 18.37
N TRP A 137 17.84 2.65 17.74
CA TRP A 137 16.53 2.52 18.38
C TRP A 137 16.57 1.62 19.62
N MET A 138 17.31 0.50 19.58
CA MET A 138 17.47 -0.39 20.73
C MET A 138 18.14 0.33 21.89
N ASP A 139 19.23 1.05 21.62
CA ASP A 139 20.05 1.71 22.65
C ASP A 139 19.38 2.97 23.21
N GLU A 140 18.75 3.78 22.36
CA GLU A 140 18.20 5.09 22.73
C GLU A 140 16.73 5.02 23.18
N THR A 141 15.97 4.01 22.73
CA THR A 141 14.52 3.92 23.00
C THR A 141 14.15 2.66 23.77
N LEU A 142 14.47 1.47 23.25
CA LEU A 142 14.00 0.20 23.81
C LEU A 142 14.61 -0.09 25.18
N ALA A 143 15.94 -0.06 25.30
CA ALA A 143 16.64 -0.37 26.54
C ALA A 143 16.30 0.63 27.66
N PRO A 144 16.26 1.96 27.43
CA PRO A 144 15.80 2.92 28.44
C PRO A 144 14.34 2.71 28.84
N ALA A 145 13.44 2.43 27.90
CA ALA A 145 12.03 2.19 28.24
C ALA A 145 11.87 0.92 29.09
N ALA A 146 12.59 -0.16 28.74
CA ALA A 146 12.59 -1.40 29.51
C ALA A 146 13.14 -1.21 30.92
N ALA A 147 14.26 -0.48 31.07
CA ALA A 147 14.88 -0.20 32.36
C ALA A 147 13.97 0.62 33.29
N ASN A 148 13.19 1.55 32.72
CA ASN A 148 12.27 2.40 33.47
C ASN A 148 10.84 1.85 33.60
N GLY A 149 10.58 0.64 33.07
CA GLY A 149 9.23 0.05 33.08
C GLY A 149 8.20 0.85 32.27
N HIS A 150 8.64 1.63 31.28
CA HIS A 150 7.75 2.42 30.43
C HIS A 150 7.13 1.52 29.35
N PRO A 151 5.79 1.50 29.21
CA PRO A 151 5.14 0.71 28.19
C PRO A 151 5.43 1.28 26.79
N LEU A 152 5.87 0.41 25.88
CA LEU A 152 6.05 0.74 24.47
C LEU A 152 4.99 0.09 23.60
N LYS A 153 4.47 0.86 22.64
CA LYS A 153 3.62 0.33 21.57
C LYS A 153 4.51 -0.14 20.43
N MET A 154 4.88 -1.42 20.46
CA MET A 154 5.87 -1.98 19.53
C MET A 154 5.55 -1.73 18.06
N CYS A 155 4.28 -1.82 17.64
CA CYS A 155 3.91 -1.55 16.26
C CYS A 155 4.17 -0.09 15.85
N ASP A 156 3.88 0.88 16.73
CA ASP A 156 4.07 2.30 16.46
C ASP A 156 5.57 2.61 16.36
N GLU A 157 6.38 2.07 17.29
CA GLU A 157 7.84 2.20 17.27
C GLU A 157 8.45 1.60 16.01
N LEU A 158 8.04 0.38 15.62
CA LEU A 158 8.58 -0.27 14.42
C LEU A 158 8.19 0.49 13.14
N LEU A 159 6.99 1.08 13.07
CA LEU A 159 6.59 1.93 11.95
C LEU A 159 7.44 3.21 11.87
N LEU A 160 7.70 3.85 13.02
CA LEU A 160 8.57 5.03 13.12
C LEU A 160 10.00 4.71 12.68
N THR A 161 10.60 3.64 13.22
CA THR A 161 11.94 3.22 12.82
C THR A 161 12.00 2.85 11.33
N THR A 162 10.97 2.18 10.81
CA THR A 162 10.91 1.80 9.39
C THR A 162 10.90 3.02 8.47
N ILE A 163 10.10 4.06 8.77
CA ILE A 163 10.05 5.25 7.92
C ILE A 163 11.35 6.05 8.00
N GLN A 164 11.97 6.14 9.18
CA GLN A 164 13.28 6.77 9.34
C GLN A 164 14.35 6.06 8.53
N PHE A 165 14.39 4.73 8.62
CA PHE A 165 15.29 3.90 7.82
C PHE A 165 15.07 4.10 6.32
N ILE A 166 13.83 4.07 5.83
CA ILE A 166 13.53 4.27 4.41
C ILE A 166 14.04 5.64 3.94
N CYS A 167 13.80 6.70 4.71
CA CYS A 167 14.25 8.05 4.37
C CYS A 167 15.78 8.17 4.34
N ASP A 168 16.48 7.57 5.31
CA ASP A 168 17.94 7.59 5.37
C ASP A 168 18.56 6.74 4.25
N ALA A 169 18.13 5.49 4.12
CA ALA A 169 18.71 4.55 3.16
C ALA A 169 18.40 4.95 1.70
N ALA A 170 17.20 5.43 1.40
CA ALA A 170 16.81 5.76 0.02
C ALA A 170 17.19 7.19 -0.40
N PHE A 171 17.20 8.15 0.54
CA PHE A 171 17.36 9.57 0.22
C PHE A 171 18.46 10.28 1.03
N GLY A 172 19.15 9.56 1.93
CA GLY A 172 20.17 10.14 2.81
C GLY A 172 19.57 11.17 3.76
N TYR A 173 18.26 11.08 4.00
CA TYR A 173 17.48 12.04 4.74
C TYR A 173 17.29 11.54 6.17
N GLN A 174 18.03 12.16 7.11
CA GLN A 174 17.91 11.88 8.53
C GLN A 174 16.60 12.46 9.07
N LEU A 175 15.58 11.61 9.13
CA LEU A 175 14.24 11.97 9.56
C LEU A 175 14.17 12.06 11.09
N ALA A 176 13.92 13.27 11.61
CA ALA A 176 13.66 13.48 13.03
C ALA A 176 12.39 12.75 13.47
N ARG A 177 12.33 12.37 14.76
CA ARG A 177 11.23 11.53 15.28
C ARG A 177 9.86 12.22 15.21
N ASP A 178 9.80 13.50 15.58
CA ASP A 178 8.59 14.33 15.48
C ASP A 178 8.11 14.47 14.04
N GLU A 179 9.04 14.62 13.09
CA GLU A 179 8.72 14.63 11.66
C GLU A 179 8.21 13.25 11.19
N ALA A 180 8.81 12.15 11.66
CA ALA A 180 8.32 10.79 11.37
C ALA A 180 6.90 10.55 11.89
N GLU A 181 6.61 10.98 13.12
CA GLU A 181 5.27 10.91 13.72
C GLU A 181 4.24 11.70 12.90
N ALA A 182 4.61 12.91 12.46
CA ALA A 182 3.75 13.73 11.60
C ALA A 182 3.45 13.04 10.25
N VAL A 183 4.47 12.46 9.61
CA VAL A 183 4.30 11.75 8.33
C VAL A 183 3.44 10.49 8.48
N LEU A 184 3.63 9.71 9.55
CA LEU A 184 2.79 8.54 9.83
C LEU A 184 1.34 8.95 10.09
N HIS A 185 1.13 9.99 10.90
CA HIS A 185 -0.20 10.53 11.15
C HIS A 185 -0.90 10.97 9.86
N ASP A 186 -0.24 11.80 9.05
CA ASP A 186 -0.79 12.27 7.78
C ASP A 186 -1.05 11.10 6.81
N THR A 187 -0.19 10.09 6.79
CA THR A 187 -0.39 8.86 6.00
C THR A 187 -1.64 8.10 6.46
N GLN A 188 -1.83 7.93 7.77
CA GLN A 188 -3.00 7.27 8.32
C GLN A 188 -4.29 8.02 7.99
N VAL A 189 -4.31 9.35 8.17
CA VAL A 189 -5.45 10.21 7.81
C VAL A 189 -5.74 10.12 6.31
N ALA A 190 -4.70 10.12 5.48
CA ALA A 190 -4.87 10.02 4.03
C ALA A 190 -5.51 8.66 3.65
N LEU A 191 -4.97 7.55 4.15
CA LEU A 191 -5.42 6.20 3.83
C LEU A 191 -6.80 5.85 4.40
N GLU A 192 -7.14 6.30 5.62
CA GLU A 192 -8.44 6.01 6.24
C GLU A 192 -9.58 6.49 5.33
N VAL A 193 -9.47 7.72 4.82
CA VAL A 193 -10.51 8.32 3.99
C VAL A 193 -10.53 7.66 2.61
N SER A 194 -9.35 7.37 2.03
CA SER A 194 -9.22 6.65 0.76
C SER A 194 -9.91 5.28 0.77
N PHE A 195 -9.69 4.46 1.79
CA PHE A 195 -10.25 3.10 1.81
C PHE A 195 -11.71 3.03 2.27
N ARG A 196 -12.14 3.86 3.23
CA ARG A 196 -13.49 3.77 3.80
C ARG A 196 -14.55 4.50 2.99
N VAL A 197 -14.24 5.69 2.48
CA VAL A 197 -15.25 6.54 1.84
C VAL A 197 -15.45 6.15 0.37
N PHE A 198 -14.38 5.77 -0.32
CA PHE A 198 -14.44 5.39 -1.74
C PHE A 198 -15.19 4.07 -1.96
N ALA A 199 -15.13 3.14 -1.01
CA ALA A 199 -15.85 1.87 -1.06
C ALA A 199 -17.38 2.02 -0.93
N LEU A 200 -17.84 3.12 -0.31
CA LEU A 200 -19.24 3.32 0.06
C LEU A 200 -19.98 4.34 -0.81
N VAL A 201 -19.30 5.40 -1.27
CA VAL A 201 -19.95 6.53 -1.96
C VAL A 201 -19.14 6.94 -3.19
N PRO A 202 -19.43 6.39 -4.38
CA PRO A 202 -18.67 6.71 -5.60
C PRO A 202 -18.86 8.16 -6.10
N PHE A 203 -19.88 8.88 -5.63
CA PHE A 203 -20.17 10.28 -6.01
C PHE A 203 -19.51 11.32 -5.11
N SER A 204 -18.64 10.89 -4.22
CA SER A 204 -18.23 11.72 -3.08
C SER A 204 -17.15 12.74 -3.42
N GLU A 205 -16.28 12.52 -4.42
CA GLU A 205 -15.15 13.44 -4.72
C GLU A 205 -15.59 14.91 -4.89
N THR A 206 -16.76 15.16 -5.49
CA THR A 206 -17.32 16.51 -5.67
C THR A 206 -17.71 17.19 -4.36
N PHE A 207 -18.03 16.43 -3.32
CA PHE A 207 -18.55 16.94 -2.04
C PHE A 207 -17.60 16.72 -0.85
N TRP A 208 -16.41 16.15 -1.04
CA TRP A 208 -15.46 15.86 0.07
C TRP A 208 -15.04 17.09 0.85
N TRP A 209 -14.97 18.24 0.20
CA TRP A 209 -14.64 19.51 0.86
C TRP A 209 -15.66 19.89 1.95
N ALA A 210 -16.92 19.43 1.84
CA ALA A 210 -17.95 19.70 2.83
C ALA A 210 -17.77 18.86 4.11
N PHE A 211 -17.16 17.67 4.01
CA PHE A 211 -16.93 16.79 5.15
C PHE A 211 -15.62 17.09 5.88
N ALA A 212 -15.65 17.08 7.21
CA ALA A 212 -14.46 17.33 8.04
C ALA A 212 -13.31 16.35 7.71
N LYS A 213 -13.62 15.06 7.54
CA LYS A 213 -12.64 14.04 7.15
C LYS A 213 -12.04 14.28 5.76
N GLY A 214 -12.84 14.72 4.79
CA GLY A 214 -12.34 15.06 3.45
C GLY A 214 -11.39 16.26 3.46
N ARG A 215 -11.67 17.27 4.30
CA ARG A 215 -10.74 18.39 4.51
C ARG A 215 -9.44 17.95 5.18
N ALA A 216 -9.52 17.12 6.23
CA ALA A 216 -8.35 16.58 6.91
C ALA A 216 -7.46 15.77 5.96
N HIS A 217 -8.06 14.88 5.15
CA HIS A 217 -7.37 14.15 4.08
C HIS A 217 -6.63 15.09 3.13
N ARG A 218 -7.28 16.15 2.62
CA ARG A 218 -6.65 17.10 1.69
C ARG A 218 -5.45 17.82 2.32
N VAL A 219 -5.54 18.17 3.61
CA VAL A 219 -4.43 18.79 4.34
C VAL A 219 -3.28 17.81 4.50
N ALA A 220 -3.57 16.58 4.93
CA ALA A 220 -2.59 15.51 5.09
C ALA A 220 -1.86 15.20 3.77
N SER A 221 -2.58 14.97 2.67
CA SER A 221 -1.96 14.73 1.35
C SER A 221 -1.05 15.87 0.90
N ARG A 222 -1.43 17.14 1.18
CA ARG A 222 -0.56 18.29 0.86
C ARG A 222 0.72 18.29 1.68
N ARG A 223 0.64 17.94 2.97
CA ARG A 223 1.82 17.84 3.85
C ARG A 223 2.74 16.70 3.42
N LEU A 224 2.19 15.55 3.04
CA LEU A 224 2.97 14.42 2.49
C LEU A 224 3.71 14.80 1.19
N LEU A 225 3.07 15.57 0.30
CA LEU A 225 3.73 16.08 -0.91
C LEU A 225 4.82 17.09 -0.57
N ALA A 226 4.58 17.99 0.38
CA ALA A 226 5.58 18.96 0.84
C ALA A 226 6.79 18.26 1.49
N PHE A 227 6.54 17.23 2.30
CA PHE A 227 7.57 16.38 2.88
C PHE A 227 8.40 15.67 1.79
N SER A 228 7.73 15.10 0.78
CA SER A 228 8.41 14.47 -0.36
C SER A 228 9.31 15.44 -1.12
N ALA A 229 8.84 16.68 -1.33
CA ALA A 229 9.65 17.73 -1.95
C ALA A 229 10.86 18.13 -1.10
N LYS A 230 10.68 18.27 0.23
CA LYS A 230 11.76 18.54 1.19
C LYS A 230 12.84 17.46 1.15
N MET A 231 12.43 16.19 1.17
CA MET A 231 13.34 15.04 1.11
C MET A 231 14.13 14.99 -0.21
N LEU A 232 13.48 15.27 -1.35
CA LEU A 232 14.15 15.34 -2.65
C LEU A 232 15.16 16.49 -2.72
N GLU A 233 14.83 17.65 -2.14
CA GLU A 233 15.74 18.79 -2.10
C GLU A 233 16.96 18.49 -1.22
N ALA A 234 16.75 17.86 -0.06
CA ALA A 234 17.83 17.39 0.79
C ALA A 234 18.75 16.41 0.04
N TYR A 235 18.19 15.43 -0.67
CA TYR A 235 18.97 14.51 -1.49
C TYR A 235 19.80 15.22 -2.57
N ARG A 236 19.21 16.21 -3.27
CA ARG A 236 19.92 17.01 -4.28
C ARG A 236 21.09 17.79 -3.70
N SER A 237 20.95 18.27 -2.46
CA SER A 237 22.00 19.01 -1.74
C SER A 237 23.16 18.13 -1.24
N LEU A 238 23.03 16.80 -1.27
CA LEU A 238 24.11 15.90 -0.83
C LEU A 238 25.35 16.03 -1.73
N PRO A 239 26.57 15.95 -1.16
CA PRO A 239 27.80 15.86 -1.94
C PRO A 239 27.79 14.63 -2.87
N ASP A 240 28.40 14.76 -4.05
CA ASP A 240 28.41 13.68 -5.05
C ASP A 240 29.06 12.39 -4.55
N GLY A 241 30.06 12.47 -3.67
CA GLY A 241 30.65 11.30 -3.02
C GLY A 241 29.64 10.51 -2.17
N ARG A 242 28.77 11.21 -1.43
CA ARG A 242 27.73 10.57 -0.62
C ARG A 242 26.63 9.97 -1.51
N LYS A 243 26.24 10.67 -2.58
CA LYS A 243 25.32 10.11 -3.58
C LYS A 243 25.91 8.86 -4.24
N ALA A 244 27.20 8.85 -4.55
CA ALA A 244 27.88 7.71 -5.16
C ALA A 244 28.01 6.52 -4.21
N GLN A 245 28.25 6.75 -2.92
CA GLN A 245 28.22 5.70 -1.89
C GLN A 245 26.82 5.07 -1.77
N MET A 246 25.77 5.90 -1.71
CA MET A 246 24.37 5.43 -1.68
C MET A 246 24.00 4.65 -2.95
N ASN A 247 24.47 5.11 -4.10
CA ASN A 247 24.28 4.43 -5.37
C ASN A 247 25.20 3.22 -5.57
N GLY A 248 25.92 2.76 -4.53
CA GLY A 248 26.83 1.61 -4.59
C GLY A 248 27.91 1.73 -5.66
N THR A 249 28.24 2.95 -6.09
CA THR A 249 29.25 3.25 -7.11
C THR A 249 30.64 3.45 -6.48
N LEU A 250 30.68 3.84 -5.21
CA LEU A 250 31.89 3.87 -4.39
C LEU A 250 31.77 2.77 -3.34
N ILE A 251 32.50 1.68 -3.57
CA ILE A 251 32.84 0.66 -2.55
C ILE A 251 34.34 0.75 -2.35
#